data_AF-A0A7H4PGY7-F1
#
_entry.id   AF-A0A7H4PGY7-F1
#
_cell.length_a   1.000
_cell.length_b   1.000
_cell.length_c   1.000
_cell.angle_alpha   90.00
_cell.angle_beta   90.00
_cell.angle_gamma   90.00
#
_symmetry.space_group_name_H-M   'P 1'
#
loop_
_entity.id
_entity.type
_entity.pdbx_description
1 polymer ?
#
loop_
_entity_poly.entity_id
_entity_poly.type
_entity_poly.pdbx_seq_one_letter_code
_entity_poly.pdbx_strand_id
1 'polypeptide(L)'
;MERLKRMSVFARVVELGSFTAAARQLQMSVSSISQTVAKLEDELQVKLLNRSTRSLGLTEAGKIYYQGCRRMLFEVQDVHEQLYAFNNTPIGTLRIGCSSTMAQNVLARITADMLKEHPGLSINLVTGIPAPDLIADGLDVVIRVGALQDSSLFSRRLGSMPMVLCAAKSYLQHAGCPEKPADLRQPLVAGIQRPAG
;
A
#
# COMPACT_ATOMS: atom_id res chain seq x y z
N MET A 1 29.33 1.74 -3.19
CA MET A 1 28.41 0.97 -4.08
C MET A 1 28.01 -0.38 -3.49
N GLU A 2 28.93 -1.19 -2.95
CA GLU A 2 28.59 -2.54 -2.44
C GLU A 2 27.50 -2.54 -1.35
N ARG A 3 27.58 -1.63 -0.37
CA ARG A 3 26.60 -1.56 0.74
C ARG A 3 25.16 -1.30 0.28
N LEU A 4 24.97 -0.41 -0.70
CA LEU A 4 23.66 -0.13 -1.30
C LEU A 4 23.05 -1.38 -1.95
N LYS A 5 23.89 -2.18 -2.64
CA LYS A 5 23.47 -3.45 -3.22
C LYS A 5 23.06 -4.46 -2.15
N ARG A 6 23.76 -4.50 -1.01
CA ARG A 6 23.36 -5.38 0.11
C ARG A 6 22.05 -4.92 0.76
N MET A 7 21.87 -3.60 0.89
CA MET A 7 20.63 -2.99 1.38
C MET A 7 19.44 -3.30 0.46
N SER A 8 19.61 -3.23 -0.86
CA SER A 8 18.56 -3.56 -1.82
C SER A 8 18.19 -5.05 -1.80
N VAL A 9 19.19 -5.93 -1.69
CA VAL A 9 18.97 -7.38 -1.53
C VAL A 9 18.19 -7.67 -0.24
N PHE A 10 18.58 -7.06 0.89
CA PHE A 10 17.86 -7.19 2.15
C PHE A 10 16.41 -6.71 2.04
N ALA A 11 16.18 -5.50 1.49
CA ALA A 11 14.84 -4.96 1.31
C ALA A 11 13.96 -5.90 0.47
N ARG A 12 14.50 -6.46 -0.61
CA ARG A 12 13.74 -7.39 -1.47
C ARG A 12 13.38 -8.70 -0.78
N VAL A 13 14.26 -9.23 0.06
CA VAL A 13 14.00 -10.42 0.88
C VAL A 13 12.84 -10.17 1.85
N VAL A 14 12.81 -9.00 2.47
CA VAL A 14 11.74 -8.58 3.39
C VAL A 14 10.42 -8.39 2.66
N GLU A 15 10.41 -7.67 1.54
CA GLU A 15 9.21 -7.42 0.72
C GLU A 15 8.53 -8.69 0.24
N LEU A 16 9.32 -9.70 -0.13
CA LEU A 16 8.80 -10.97 -0.65
C LEU A 16 8.58 -12.03 0.44
N GLY A 17 8.99 -11.76 1.67
CA GLY A 17 8.92 -12.72 2.79
C GLY A 17 9.71 -14.02 2.56
N SER A 18 10.56 -14.08 1.54
CA SER A 18 11.21 -15.33 1.10
C SER A 18 12.53 -15.08 0.38
N PHE A 19 13.58 -15.75 0.86
CA PHE A 19 14.88 -15.80 0.19
C PHE A 19 14.78 -16.41 -1.21
N THR A 20 13.94 -17.44 -1.38
CA THR A 20 13.77 -18.12 -2.68
C THR A 20 13.05 -17.22 -3.68
N ALA A 21 12.03 -16.49 -3.25
CA ALA A 21 11.34 -15.53 -4.10
C ALA A 21 12.28 -14.38 -4.51
N ALA A 22 13.06 -13.85 -3.57
CA ALA A 22 14.04 -12.81 -3.84
C ALA A 22 15.14 -13.28 -4.80
N ALA A 23 15.63 -14.52 -4.63
CA ALA A 23 16.63 -15.14 -5.50
C ALA A 23 16.17 -15.19 -6.96
N ARG A 24 14.93 -15.65 -7.18
CA ARG A 24 14.33 -15.69 -8.51
C ARG A 24 14.24 -14.30 -9.14
N GLN A 25 13.79 -13.32 -8.38
CA GLN A 25 13.58 -11.98 -8.93
C GLN A 25 14.88 -11.22 -9.18
N LEU A 26 15.87 -11.37 -8.30
CA LEU A 26 17.17 -10.71 -8.44
C LEU A 26 18.14 -11.49 -9.34
N GLN A 27 17.72 -12.62 -9.90
CA GLN A 27 18.56 -13.52 -10.71
C GLN A 27 19.86 -13.92 -9.98
N MET A 28 19.74 -14.20 -8.69
CA MET A 28 20.85 -14.60 -7.82
C MET A 28 20.58 -15.98 -7.21
N SER A 29 21.63 -16.69 -6.80
CA SER A 29 21.44 -17.91 -6.02
C SER A 29 20.92 -17.59 -4.61
N VAL A 30 20.12 -18.49 -4.04
CA VAL A 30 19.63 -18.38 -2.65
C VAL A 30 20.81 -18.28 -1.66
N SER A 31 21.90 -19.02 -1.92
CA SER A 31 23.12 -18.95 -1.12
C SER A 31 23.77 -17.57 -1.16
N SER A 32 23.83 -16.93 -2.33
CA SER A 32 24.40 -15.59 -2.49
C SER A 32 23.58 -14.52 -1.76
N ILE A 33 22.25 -14.61 -1.82
CA ILE A 33 21.37 -13.71 -1.05
C ILE A 33 21.55 -13.94 0.46
N SER A 34 21.56 -15.20 0.92
CA SER A 34 21.75 -15.52 2.35
C SER A 34 23.08 -14.98 2.89
N GLN A 35 24.17 -15.14 2.12
CA GLN A 35 25.50 -14.60 2.46
C GLN A 35 25.52 -13.07 2.44
N THR A 36 24.83 -12.45 1.48
CA THR A 36 24.73 -10.98 1.37
C THR A 36 24.06 -10.39 2.60
N VAL A 37 22.94 -10.99 3.03
CA VAL A 37 22.23 -10.56 4.24
C VAL A 37 23.03 -10.86 5.50
N ALA A 38 23.71 -12.02 5.58
CA ALA A 38 24.57 -12.34 6.73
C ALA A 38 25.71 -11.32 6.88
N LYS A 39 26.42 -11.00 5.79
CA LYS A 39 27.46 -9.95 5.80
C LYS A 39 26.93 -8.60 6.27
N LEU A 40 25.70 -8.26 5.88
CA LEU A 40 25.07 -7.02 6.30
C LEU A 40 24.77 -7.00 7.80
N GLU A 41 24.26 -8.10 8.36
CA GLU A 41 24.05 -8.27 9.80
C GLU A 41 25.38 -8.22 10.57
N ASP A 42 26.42 -8.85 10.03
CA ASP A 42 27.76 -8.88 10.63
C ASP A 42 28.40 -7.48 10.64
N GLU A 43 28.27 -6.71 9.56
CA GLU A 43 28.76 -5.32 9.51
C GLU A 43 28.02 -4.40 10.48
N LEU A 44 26.73 -4.63 10.69
CA LEU A 44 25.90 -3.86 11.63
C LEU A 44 26.01 -4.36 13.06
N GLN A 45 26.65 -5.51 13.30
CA GLN A 45 26.71 -6.20 14.58
C GLN A 45 25.32 -6.43 15.20
N VAL A 46 24.29 -6.62 14.37
CA VAL A 46 22.90 -6.76 14.78
C VAL A 46 22.14 -7.69 13.85
N LYS A 47 21.26 -8.52 14.41
CA LYS A 47 20.35 -9.35 13.61
C LYS A 47 19.16 -8.52 13.10
N LEU A 48 18.92 -8.60 11.80
CA LEU A 48 17.82 -7.91 11.13
C LEU A 48 16.64 -8.87 10.89
N LEU A 49 16.91 -10.17 10.77
CA LEU A 49 15.89 -11.18 10.49
C LEU A 49 15.83 -12.27 11.56
N ASN A 50 14.62 -12.62 11.96
CA ASN A 50 14.30 -13.82 12.72
C ASN A 50 14.17 -14.99 11.74
N ARG A 51 15.22 -15.82 11.66
CA ARG A 51 15.22 -17.04 10.84
C ARG A 51 14.53 -18.16 11.61
N SER A 52 13.20 -18.16 11.66
CA SER A 52 12.44 -19.35 12.08
C SER A 52 12.14 -20.24 10.87
N THR A 53 12.06 -21.55 11.06
CA THR A 53 11.75 -22.52 10.00
C THR A 53 10.32 -22.42 9.43
N ARG A 54 9.49 -21.53 9.99
CA ARG A 54 8.06 -21.41 9.64
C ARG A 54 7.66 -20.04 9.09
N SER A 55 8.45 -18.99 9.33
CA SER A 55 8.23 -17.65 8.76
C SER A 55 9.49 -16.78 8.85
N LEU A 56 9.69 -15.94 7.84
CA LEU A 56 10.69 -14.89 7.85
C LEU A 56 10.11 -13.68 8.58
N GLY A 57 10.65 -13.37 9.77
CA GLY A 57 10.24 -12.21 10.55
C GLY A 57 11.33 -11.14 10.61
N LEU A 58 10.96 -9.86 10.75
CA LEU A 58 11.90 -8.78 11.07
C LEU A 58 12.13 -8.70 12.58
N THR A 59 13.36 -8.37 12.99
CA THR A 59 13.62 -7.85 14.34
C THR A 59 13.23 -6.37 14.44
N GLU A 60 13.21 -5.78 15.63
CA GLU A 60 13.01 -4.33 15.78
C GLU A 60 14.08 -3.52 15.03
N ALA A 61 15.35 -3.94 15.12
CA ALA A 61 16.42 -3.36 14.32
C ALA A 61 16.20 -3.57 12.81
N GLY A 62 15.69 -4.73 12.42
CA GLY A 62 15.29 -5.05 11.05
C GLY A 62 14.24 -4.08 10.51
N LYS A 63 13.21 -3.76 11.30
CA LYS A 63 12.15 -2.79 10.91
C LYS A 63 12.73 -1.41 10.64
N ILE A 64 13.55 -0.90 11.57
CA ILE A 64 14.22 0.41 11.43
C ILE A 64 15.11 0.42 10.19
N TYR A 65 15.91 -0.63 10.00
CA TYR A 65 16.83 -0.73 8.89
C TYR A 65 16.09 -0.82 7.55
N TYR A 66 15.02 -1.60 7.48
CA TYR A 66 14.17 -1.73 6.30
C TYR A 66 13.52 -0.40 5.89
N GLN A 67 12.99 0.36 6.86
CA GLN A 67 12.46 1.71 6.60
C GLN A 67 13.54 2.65 6.03
N GLY A 68 14.79 2.54 6.50
CA GLY A 68 15.92 3.27 5.95
C GLY A 68 16.25 2.85 4.51
N CYS A 69 16.34 1.54 4.25
CA CYS A 69 16.57 1.01 2.91
C CYS A 69 15.52 1.48 1.91
N ARG A 70 14.24 1.43 2.30
CA ARG A 70 13.14 1.85 1.44
C ARG A 70 13.20 3.32 1.07
N ARG A 71 13.44 4.21 2.04
CA ARG A 71 13.58 5.65 1.78
C ARG A 71 14.72 5.93 0.80
N MET A 72 15.86 5.28 0.99
CA MET A 72 17.01 5.45 0.11
C MET A 72 16.76 4.91 -1.31
N LEU A 73 16.13 3.74 -1.44
CA LEU A 73 15.77 3.19 -2.76
C LEU A 73 14.73 4.06 -3.46
N PHE A 74 13.80 4.62 -2.69
CA PHE A 74 12.83 5.59 -3.18
C PHE A 74 13.53 6.86 -3.69
N GLU A 75 14.45 7.46 -2.94
CA GLU A 75 15.22 8.63 -3.38
C GLU A 75 16.00 8.38 -4.68
N VAL A 76 16.63 7.22 -4.82
CA VAL A 76 17.32 6.85 -6.07
C VAL A 76 16.34 6.71 -7.24
N GLN A 77 15.17 6.14 -6.99
CA GLN A 77 14.12 6.00 -7.98
C GLN A 77 13.54 7.38 -8.36
N ASP A 78 13.30 8.25 -7.38
CA ASP A 78 12.78 9.61 -7.56
C ASP A 78 13.74 10.46 -8.41
N VAL A 79 15.05 10.38 -8.16
CA VAL A 79 16.05 11.07 -9.01
C VAL A 79 15.99 10.58 -10.46
N HIS A 80 15.83 9.28 -10.69
CA HIS A 80 15.63 8.76 -12.05
C HIS A 80 14.30 9.26 -12.63
N GLU A 81 13.22 9.23 -11.86
CA GLU A 81 11.89 9.74 -12.27
C GLU A 81 11.92 11.23 -12.59
N GLN A 82 12.70 12.05 -11.87
CA GLN A 82 12.92 13.46 -12.19
C GLN A 82 13.65 13.64 -13.53
N LEU A 83 14.58 12.75 -13.88
CA LEU A 83 15.20 12.74 -15.21
C LEU A 83 14.20 12.34 -16.32
N TYR A 84 13.25 11.46 -16.02
CA TYR A 84 12.15 11.14 -16.93
C TYR A 84 11.08 12.23 -17.00
N ALA A 85 10.88 12.99 -15.91
CA ALA A 85 10.05 14.17 -15.85
C ALA A 85 10.62 15.32 -16.71
N PHE A 86 11.93 15.32 -17.00
CA PHE A 86 12.53 16.19 -18.03
C PHE A 86 11.93 15.93 -19.43
N ASN A 87 11.42 14.71 -19.67
CA ASN A 87 10.66 14.31 -20.86
C ASN A 87 9.14 14.23 -20.61
N ASN A 88 8.66 14.69 -19.45
CA ASN A 88 7.26 14.78 -19.04
C ASN A 88 6.44 13.47 -19.19
N THR A 89 7.09 12.30 -19.15
CA THR A 89 6.45 11.00 -19.35
C THR A 89 6.54 10.16 -18.07
N PRO A 90 5.44 9.99 -17.31
CA PRO A 90 5.40 9.13 -16.13
C PRO A 90 5.73 7.69 -16.49
N ILE A 91 6.68 7.09 -15.77
CA ILE A 91 7.05 5.68 -15.89
C ILE A 91 7.20 5.04 -14.50
N GLY A 92 7.22 3.70 -14.44
CA GLY A 92 7.46 2.98 -13.19
C GLY A 92 6.17 2.43 -12.55
N THR A 93 6.23 2.03 -11.28
CA THR A 93 5.07 1.42 -10.59
C THR A 93 4.54 2.33 -9.50
N LEU A 94 3.30 2.81 -9.64
CA LEU A 94 2.57 3.57 -8.62
C LEU A 94 1.75 2.63 -7.73
N ARG A 95 2.07 2.57 -6.44
CA ARG A 95 1.40 1.73 -5.42
C ARG A 95 0.42 2.57 -4.60
N ILE A 96 -0.87 2.28 -4.76
CA ILE A 96 -1.97 3.04 -4.17
C ILE A 96 -2.70 2.16 -3.14
N GLY A 97 -2.70 2.59 -1.88
CA GLY A 97 -3.54 2.00 -0.83
C GLY A 97 -4.93 2.63 -0.80
N CYS A 98 -6.00 1.85 -0.74
CA CYS A 98 -7.36 2.39 -0.63
C CYS A 98 -8.36 1.37 -0.06
N SER A 99 -9.61 1.79 0.16
CA SER A 99 -10.70 0.83 0.43
C SER A 99 -11.12 0.11 -0.84
N SER A 100 -11.65 -1.11 -0.71
CA SER A 100 -12.18 -1.87 -1.85
C SER A 100 -13.26 -1.12 -2.62
N THR A 101 -14.11 -0.36 -1.91
CA THR A 101 -15.14 0.49 -2.52
C THR A 101 -14.54 1.66 -3.33
N MET A 102 -13.46 2.27 -2.85
CA MET A 102 -12.75 3.34 -3.56
C MET A 102 -12.06 2.80 -4.82
N ALA A 103 -11.42 1.64 -4.70
CA ALA A 103 -10.79 0.96 -5.82
C ALA A 103 -11.78 0.69 -6.96
N GLN A 104 -12.92 0.10 -6.63
CA GLN A 104 -13.92 -0.32 -7.62
C GLN A 104 -14.71 0.85 -8.22
N ASN A 105 -15.19 1.78 -7.39
CA ASN A 105 -16.15 2.79 -7.84
C ASN A 105 -15.50 4.05 -8.40
N VAL A 106 -14.22 4.32 -8.07
CA VAL A 106 -13.55 5.58 -8.42
C VAL A 106 -12.24 5.32 -9.14
N LEU A 107 -11.31 4.59 -8.50
CA LEU A 107 -9.95 4.49 -9.01
C LEU A 107 -9.87 3.66 -10.28
N ALA A 108 -10.62 2.57 -10.42
CA ALA A 108 -10.56 1.70 -11.59
C ALA A 108 -10.62 2.46 -12.92
N ARG A 109 -11.54 3.44 -13.05
CA ARG A 109 -11.68 4.26 -14.26
C ARG A 109 -10.47 5.20 -14.43
N ILE A 110 -10.12 5.94 -13.37
CA ILE A 110 -9.01 6.90 -13.39
C ILE A 110 -7.71 6.20 -13.76
N THR A 111 -7.41 5.07 -13.13
CA THR A 111 -6.19 4.30 -13.38
C THR A 111 -6.18 3.71 -14.79
N ALA A 112 -7.33 3.32 -15.33
CA ALA A 112 -7.40 2.84 -16.71
C ALA A 112 -7.10 3.96 -17.72
N ASP A 113 -7.57 5.18 -17.46
CA ASP A 113 -7.28 6.34 -18.32
C ASP A 113 -5.79 6.74 -18.20
N MET A 114 -5.23 6.74 -17.00
CA MET A 114 -3.79 6.99 -16.77
C MET A 114 -2.89 5.98 -17.49
N LEU A 115 -3.24 4.69 -17.46
CA LEU A 115 -2.45 3.65 -18.15
C LEU A 115 -2.49 3.78 -19.68
N LYS A 116 -3.56 4.35 -20.24
CA LYS A 116 -3.64 4.66 -21.68
C LYS A 116 -2.79 5.86 -22.05
N GLU A 117 -2.83 6.90 -21.22
CA GLU A 117 -2.08 8.14 -21.43
C GLU A 117 -0.57 7.95 -21.20
N HIS A 118 -0.20 7.04 -20.30
CA HIS A 118 1.18 6.78 -19.89
C HIS A 118 1.52 5.27 -19.94
N PRO A 119 1.90 4.74 -21.12
CA PRO A 119 2.17 3.30 -21.30
C PRO A 119 3.35 2.76 -20.49
N GLY A 120 4.26 3.63 -20.05
CA GLY A 120 5.39 3.25 -19.19
C GLY A 120 5.03 3.13 -17.70
N LEU A 121 3.78 3.48 -17.34
CA LEU A 121 3.28 3.40 -15.98
C LEU A 121 2.66 2.02 -15.73
N SER A 122 2.88 1.48 -14.54
CA SER A 122 2.16 0.35 -13.97
C SER A 122 1.50 0.79 -12.68
N ILE A 123 0.28 0.32 -12.42
CA ILE A 123 -0.46 0.69 -11.21
C ILE A 123 -0.75 -0.55 -10.38
N ASN A 124 -0.41 -0.49 -9.10
CA ASN A 124 -0.71 -1.53 -8.12
C ASN A 124 -1.69 -0.99 -7.08
N LEU A 125 -2.92 -1.49 -7.10
CA LEU A 125 -3.96 -1.15 -6.13
C LEU A 125 -3.94 -2.15 -4.96
N VAL A 126 -3.57 -1.67 -3.78
CA VAL A 126 -3.61 -2.44 -2.54
C VAL A 126 -4.87 -2.03 -1.78
N THR A 127 -5.77 -2.97 -1.51
CA THR A 127 -7.07 -2.68 -0.89
C THR A 127 -7.16 -3.24 0.53
N GLY A 128 -7.77 -2.48 1.44
CA GLY A 128 -7.96 -2.87 2.83
C GLY A 128 -9.04 -2.04 3.54
N ILE A 129 -9.66 -2.62 4.57
CA ILE A 129 -10.52 -1.91 5.52
C ILE A 129 -10.09 -2.33 6.94
N PRO A 130 -9.45 -1.46 7.74
CA PRO A 130 -9.09 -0.06 7.44
C PRO A 130 -8.10 0.06 6.27
N ALA A 131 -7.96 1.27 5.72
CA ALA A 131 -7.06 1.51 4.60
C ALA A 131 -5.62 1.05 4.96
N PRO A 132 -4.87 0.49 4.00
CA PRO A 132 -3.50 0.04 4.23
C PRO A 132 -2.59 1.15 4.77
N ASP A 133 -1.56 0.77 5.52
CA ASP A 133 -0.60 1.69 6.10
C ASP A 133 0.44 2.10 5.04
N LEU A 134 0.57 3.40 4.81
CA LEU A 134 1.47 3.93 3.77
C LEU A 134 2.93 3.48 3.98
N ILE A 135 3.40 3.49 5.23
CA ILE A 135 4.78 3.16 5.58
C ILE A 135 4.95 1.65 5.72
N ALA A 136 4.06 0.92 6.37
CA ALA A 136 4.25 -0.52 6.54
C ALA A 136 4.11 -1.28 5.21
N ASP A 137 3.15 -0.89 4.36
CA ASP A 137 2.74 -1.66 3.18
C ASP A 137 3.47 -1.27 1.89
N GLY A 138 4.47 -0.40 1.95
CA GLY A 138 5.25 -0.14 0.74
C GLY A 138 4.64 0.88 -0.21
N LEU A 139 3.67 1.70 0.23
CA LEU A 139 2.82 2.46 -0.67
C LEU A 139 3.34 3.86 -0.94
N ASP A 140 3.05 4.37 -2.13
CA ASP A 140 3.41 5.72 -2.54
C ASP A 140 2.31 6.73 -2.13
N VAL A 141 1.04 6.29 -2.15
CA VAL A 141 -0.10 7.10 -1.74
C VAL A 141 -1.21 6.24 -1.13
N VAL A 142 -1.92 6.79 -0.13
CA VAL A 142 -3.12 6.17 0.45
C VAL A 142 -4.32 7.09 0.27
N ILE A 143 -5.37 6.58 -0.37
CA ILE A 143 -6.65 7.27 -0.57
C ILE A 143 -7.67 6.66 0.38
N ARG A 144 -8.06 7.43 1.40
CA ARG A 144 -9.00 7.01 2.44
C ARG A 144 -10.09 8.04 2.69
N VAL A 145 -11.19 7.56 3.27
CA VAL A 145 -12.31 8.37 3.74
C VAL A 145 -12.25 8.47 5.26
N GLY A 146 -12.42 9.67 5.81
CA GLY A 146 -12.46 9.91 7.25
C GLY A 146 -11.36 10.84 7.75
N ALA A 147 -11.41 11.17 9.04
CA ALA A 147 -10.38 11.97 9.68
C ALA A 147 -9.03 11.23 9.64
N LEU A 148 -7.96 11.99 9.45
CA LEU A 148 -6.59 11.47 9.58
C LEU A 148 -6.20 11.58 11.05
N GLN A 149 -5.53 10.53 11.55
CA GLN A 149 -4.82 10.65 12.83
C GLN A 149 -3.59 11.53 12.60
N ASP A 150 -3.16 12.24 13.65
CA ASP A 150 -1.93 13.03 13.58
C ASP A 150 -0.77 12.14 13.16
N SER A 151 -0.13 12.52 12.07
CA SER A 151 1.04 11.84 11.52
C SER A 151 1.94 12.86 10.87
N SER A 152 3.21 12.51 10.68
CA SER A 152 4.16 13.34 9.91
C SER A 152 3.93 13.27 8.39
N LEU A 153 2.85 12.63 7.93
CA LEU A 153 2.55 12.46 6.51
C LEU A 153 1.84 13.69 5.94
N PHE A 154 2.21 14.05 4.72
CA PHE A 154 1.47 15.07 3.97
C PHE A 154 0.09 14.53 3.58
N SER A 155 -0.94 15.34 3.79
CA SER A 155 -2.30 15.00 3.41
C SER A 155 -2.95 16.11 2.59
N ARG A 156 -3.81 15.70 1.65
CA ARG A 156 -4.57 16.60 0.79
C ARG A 156 -6.01 16.12 0.71
N ARG A 157 -6.96 17.03 0.98
CA ARG A 157 -8.39 16.76 0.77
C ARG A 157 -8.68 16.68 -0.73
N LEU A 158 -9.13 15.52 -1.19
CA LEU A 158 -9.53 15.30 -2.59
C LEU A 158 -11.00 15.67 -2.85
N GLY A 159 -11.86 15.56 -1.83
CA GLY A 159 -13.28 15.86 -1.96
C GLY A 159 -14.10 15.39 -0.76
N SER A 160 -15.40 15.24 -0.98
CA SER A 160 -16.36 14.70 -0.01
C SER A 160 -17.27 13.69 -0.69
N MET A 161 -17.61 12.64 0.04
CA MET A 161 -18.53 11.60 -0.41
C MET A 161 -19.77 11.62 0.50
N PRO A 162 -20.89 12.22 0.07
CA PRO A 162 -22.09 12.31 0.89
C PRO A 162 -22.72 10.92 1.06
N MET A 163 -23.20 10.64 2.27
CA MET A 163 -23.98 9.45 2.55
C MET A 163 -25.45 9.71 2.19
N VAL A 164 -26.08 8.76 1.52
CA VAL A 164 -27.50 8.80 1.15
C VAL A 164 -28.24 7.59 1.69
N LEU A 165 -29.51 7.76 2.00
CA LEU A 165 -30.40 6.67 2.37
C LEU A 165 -31.06 6.14 1.10
N CYS A 166 -30.95 4.84 0.85
CA CYS A 166 -31.53 4.20 -0.32
C CYS A 166 -32.31 2.95 0.10
N ALA A 167 -33.37 2.64 -0.62
CA ALA A 167 -34.14 1.42 -0.44
C ALA A 167 -34.57 0.85 -1.80
N ALA A 168 -34.71 -0.48 -1.86
CA ALA A 168 -35.26 -1.12 -3.05
C ALA A 168 -36.70 -0.64 -3.28
N LYS A 169 -37.08 -0.40 -4.55
CA LYS A 169 -38.44 0.03 -4.90
C LYS A 169 -39.50 -0.95 -4.40
N SER A 170 -39.22 -2.25 -4.49
CA SER A 170 -40.08 -3.31 -3.96
C SER A 170 -40.29 -3.21 -2.46
N TYR A 171 -39.26 -2.84 -1.69
CA TYR A 171 -39.38 -2.63 -0.25
C TYR A 171 -40.30 -1.45 0.05
N LEU A 172 -40.10 -0.31 -0.62
CA LEU A 172 -40.91 0.90 -0.41
C LEU A 172 -42.39 0.69 -0.77
N GLN A 173 -42.70 -0.15 -1.76
CA GLN A 173 -44.08 -0.50 -2.11
C GLN A 173 -44.80 -1.28 -1.01
N HIS A 174 -44.08 -2.09 -0.22
CA HIS A 174 -44.67 -2.87 0.86
C HIS A 174 -44.64 -2.15 2.22
N ALA A 175 -43.56 -1.42 2.51
CA ALA A 175 -43.31 -0.80 3.82
C ALA A 175 -43.71 0.69 3.90
N GLY A 176 -43.98 1.33 2.76
CA GLY A 176 -44.17 2.78 2.65
C GLY A 176 -42.84 3.55 2.59
N CYS A 177 -42.89 4.80 2.12
CA CYS A 177 -41.74 5.69 2.09
C CYS A 177 -41.63 6.46 3.42
N PRO A 178 -40.50 6.38 4.15
CA PRO A 178 -40.32 7.15 5.37
C PRO A 178 -40.18 8.64 5.04
N GLU A 179 -40.84 9.52 5.80
CA GLU A 179 -40.75 10.98 5.63
C GLU A 179 -39.81 11.61 6.66
N LYS A 180 -39.66 10.97 7.83
CA LYS A 180 -38.74 11.38 8.89
C LYS A 180 -37.90 10.19 9.40
N PRO A 181 -36.71 10.43 9.97
CA PRO A 181 -35.84 9.36 10.48
C PRO A 181 -36.52 8.40 11.47
N ALA A 182 -37.47 8.90 12.27
CA ALA A 182 -38.23 8.10 13.23
C ALA A 182 -39.15 7.05 12.58
N ASP A 183 -39.45 7.16 11.28
CA ASP A 183 -40.27 6.20 10.56
C ASP A 183 -39.49 4.93 10.17
N LEU A 184 -38.15 4.96 10.27
CA LEU A 184 -37.29 3.82 10.00
C LEU A 184 -37.42 2.76 11.10
N ARG A 185 -38.15 1.68 10.81
CA ARG A 185 -38.27 0.53 11.74
C ARG A 185 -36.94 -0.24 11.77
N GLN A 186 -36.42 -0.46 12.98
CA GLN A 186 -35.08 -1.01 13.24
C GLN A 186 -34.68 -2.36 12.60
N PRO A 187 -35.56 -3.30 12.17
CA PRO A 187 -35.07 -4.60 11.69
C PRO A 187 -34.40 -4.60 10.31
N LEU A 188 -34.49 -3.51 9.52
CA LEU A 188 -34.15 -3.52 8.09
C LEU A 188 -33.12 -2.46 7.65
N VAL A 189 -32.45 -1.81 8.59
CA VAL A 189 -31.33 -0.91 8.26
C VAL A 189 -30.05 -1.75 8.16
N ALA A 190 -29.71 -2.19 6.96
CA ALA A 190 -28.37 -2.70 6.67
C ALA A 190 -27.39 -1.51 6.65
N GLY A 191 -26.82 -1.20 7.81
CA GLY A 191 -25.76 -0.21 7.92
C GLY A 191 -24.40 -0.84 7.64
N ILE A 192 -23.54 -0.16 6.87
CA ILE A 192 -22.10 -0.41 6.92
C ILE A 192 -21.64 0.11 8.27
N GLN A 193 -21.39 -0.80 9.23
CA GLN A 193 -20.81 -0.41 10.51
C GLN A 193 -19.49 0.31 10.26
N ARG A 194 -19.38 1.55 10.76
CA ARG A 194 -18.07 2.16 10.98
C ARG A 194 -17.36 1.31 12.03
N PRO A 195 -16.11 0.86 11.82
CA PRO A 195 -15.31 0.41 12.95
C PRO A 195 -15.25 1.57 13.96
N ALA A 196 -15.56 1.27 15.22
CA ALA A 196 -15.41 2.23 16.30
C ALA A 196 -13.94 2.72 16.29
N GLY A 197 -13.78 4.04 16.41
CA GLY A 197 -12.48 4.71 16.36
C GLY A 197 -11.56 4.32 17.49
#